data_AF-A0A6B1IB24-F1
#
_entry.id   AF-A0A6B1IB24-F1
#
_cell.length_a   1.000
_cell.length_b   1.000
_cell.length_c   1.000
_cell.angle_alpha   90.00
_cell.angle_beta   90.00
_cell.angle_gamma   90.00
#
_symmetry.space_group_name_H-M   'P 1'
#
loop_
_entity.id
_entity.type
_entity.pdbx_description
1 polymer ?
#
loop_
_entity_poly.entity_id
_entity_poly.type
_entity_poly.pdbx_seq_one_letter_code
_entity_poly.pdbx_strand_id
1 'polypeptide(L)'
;MSTFSSLRLAAPPSSRGAWEAQRPALLEAMQQVMGSLPGPEKRGSLDVQVEGEVDSGSYTRRLITYVPEPDCRVPAYLLIPHAALQSPAPAVLCPHPTDDRIGHKVVVGLGGRANRAYASELAQAGFVTLAPAYPLLADYRPDWRALGYQSGTMKAIWDNMRGLDLLAELPFVAGEFFASIGHS
;
A
#
# COMPACT_ATOMS: atom_id res chain seq x y z
N MET A 1 -17.58 -15.90 -23.84
CA MET A 1 -17.91 -14.50 -24.15
C MET A 1 -18.91 -14.03 -23.12
N SER A 2 -18.43 -13.39 -22.04
CA SER A 2 -19.34 -12.80 -21.05
C SER A 2 -19.81 -11.47 -21.61
N THR A 3 -21.10 -11.39 -21.89
CA THR A 3 -21.75 -10.16 -22.34
C THR A 3 -21.64 -9.13 -21.22
N PHE A 4 -20.93 -8.03 -21.47
CA PHE A 4 -21.04 -6.78 -20.69
C PHE A 4 -22.46 -6.22 -20.89
N SER A 5 -23.45 -6.90 -20.33
CA SER A 5 -24.86 -6.53 -20.46
C SER A 5 -25.12 -5.32 -19.57
N SER A 6 -25.06 -4.15 -20.21
CA SER A 6 -25.61 -2.88 -19.76
C SER A 6 -25.22 -2.44 -18.34
N LEU A 7 -23.97 -2.01 -18.17
CA LEU A 7 -23.70 -0.90 -17.25
C LEU A 7 -24.38 0.34 -17.83
N ARG A 8 -25.69 0.49 -17.60
CA ARG A 8 -26.30 1.82 -17.69
C ARG A 8 -25.62 2.64 -16.62
N LEU A 9 -24.85 3.65 -17.03
CA LEU A 9 -24.37 4.67 -16.10
C LEU A 9 -25.62 5.24 -15.42
N ALA A 10 -25.82 4.87 -14.15
CA ALA A 10 -26.75 5.58 -13.31
C ALA A 10 -26.38 7.08 -13.37
N ALA A 11 -27.37 7.97 -13.28
CA ALA A 11 -27.07 9.39 -13.18
C ALA A 11 -26.03 9.61 -12.07
N PRO A 12 -25.02 10.47 -12.29
CA PRO A 12 -23.99 10.73 -11.28
C PRO A 12 -24.65 11.08 -9.94
N PRO A 13 -24.22 10.47 -8.82
CA PRO A 13 -24.80 10.77 -7.53
C PRO A 13 -24.64 12.25 -7.17
N SER A 14 -25.72 12.90 -6.77
CA SER A 14 -25.75 14.32 -6.40
C SER A 14 -25.81 14.55 -4.88
N SER A 15 -25.78 13.49 -4.07
CA SER A 15 -25.82 13.57 -2.61
C SER A 15 -24.95 12.50 -1.96
N ARG A 16 -24.59 12.71 -0.69
CA ARG A 16 -23.85 11.72 0.13
C ARG A 16 -24.56 10.38 0.17
N GLY A 17 -25.86 10.36 0.48
CA GLY A 17 -26.64 9.11 0.57
C GLY A 17 -26.72 8.37 -0.77
N ALA A 18 -26.76 9.10 -1.89
CA ALA A 18 -26.72 8.48 -3.22
C ALA A 18 -25.34 7.85 -3.53
N TRP A 19 -24.25 8.51 -3.12
CA TRP A 19 -22.91 7.92 -3.21
C TRP A 19 -22.76 6.68 -2.35
N GLU A 20 -23.25 6.72 -1.11
CA GLU A 20 -23.22 5.57 -0.19
C GLU A 20 -24.02 4.38 -0.75
N ALA A 21 -25.20 4.63 -1.32
CA ALA A 21 -26.03 3.60 -1.95
C ALA A 21 -25.38 2.96 -3.20
N GLN A 22 -24.59 3.72 -3.96
CA GLN A 22 -23.90 3.20 -5.15
C GLN A 22 -22.55 2.52 -4.85
N ARG A 23 -21.97 2.75 -3.67
CA ARG A 23 -20.64 2.23 -3.31
C ARG A 23 -20.49 0.71 -3.52
N PRO A 24 -21.44 -0.16 -3.12
CA PRO A 24 -21.30 -1.61 -3.33
C PRO A 24 -21.19 -1.97 -4.82
N ALA A 25 -22.03 -1.38 -5.67
CA ALA A 25 -22.04 -1.65 -7.11
C ALA A 25 -20.75 -1.14 -7.80
N LEU A 26 -20.21 0.00 -7.36
CA LEU A 26 -18.93 0.51 -7.86
C LEU A 26 -17.77 -0.43 -7.50
N LEU A 27 -17.74 -0.94 -6.26
CA LEU A 27 -16.74 -1.92 -5.83
C LEU A 27 -16.85 -3.24 -6.59
N GLU A 28 -18.07 -3.70 -6.89
CA GLU A 28 -18.29 -4.89 -7.72
C GLU A 28 -17.79 -4.68 -9.15
N ALA A 29 -18.13 -3.55 -9.78
CA ALA A 29 -17.65 -3.21 -11.12
C ALA A 29 -16.13 -3.13 -11.19
N MET A 30 -15.48 -2.55 -10.17
CA MET A 30 -14.03 -2.53 -10.01
C MET A 30 -13.44 -3.95 -9.94
N GLN A 31 -14.03 -4.84 -9.15
CA GLN A 31 -13.59 -6.23 -9.01
C GLN A 31 -13.85 -7.08 -10.25
N GLN A 32 -14.86 -6.77 -11.07
CA GLN A 32 -15.07 -7.45 -12.36
C GLN A 32 -13.90 -7.24 -13.34
N VAL A 33 -13.18 -6.12 -13.23
CA VAL A 33 -12.02 -5.80 -14.07
C VAL A 33 -10.71 -6.26 -13.42
N MET A 34 -10.53 -5.97 -12.12
CA MET A 34 -9.27 -6.24 -11.43
C MET A 34 -9.17 -7.68 -10.88
N GLY A 35 -10.29 -8.38 -10.77
CA GLY A 35 -10.42 -9.63 -10.04
C GLY A 35 -11.09 -9.44 -8.67
N SER A 36 -11.56 -10.53 -8.08
CA SER A 36 -12.18 -10.51 -6.75
C SER A 36 -11.17 -10.12 -5.67
N LEU A 37 -11.61 -9.29 -4.72
CA LEU A 37 -10.83 -9.00 -3.53
C LEU A 37 -10.75 -10.28 -2.67
N PRO A 38 -9.56 -10.69 -2.20
CA PRO A 38 -9.44 -11.86 -1.33
C PRO A 38 -10.16 -11.69 0.01
N GLY A 39 -10.60 -12.79 0.59
CA GLY A 39 -11.25 -12.80 1.90
C GLY A 39 -10.28 -13.04 3.07
N PRO A 40 -10.81 -13.20 4.30
CA PRO A 40 -10.02 -13.43 5.50
C PRO A 40 -9.14 -14.68 5.45
N GLU A 41 -9.47 -15.67 4.62
CA GLU A 41 -8.70 -16.90 4.43
C GLU A 41 -7.27 -16.66 3.92
N LYS A 42 -7.03 -15.52 3.25
CA LYS A 42 -5.69 -15.11 2.82
C LYS A 42 -4.90 -14.38 3.90
N ARG A 43 -5.54 -13.98 5.01
CA ARG A 43 -4.85 -13.29 6.11
C ARG A 43 -4.11 -14.31 6.98
N GLY A 44 -3.00 -13.87 7.55
CA GLY A 44 -2.17 -14.64 8.47
C GLY A 44 -1.26 -13.72 9.29
N SER A 45 -0.30 -14.30 10.01
CA SER A 45 0.77 -13.51 10.63
C SER A 45 1.50 -12.68 9.57
N LEU A 46 1.75 -11.40 9.86
CA LEU A 46 2.52 -10.53 8.97
C LEU A 46 4.01 -10.88 8.95
N ASP A 47 4.51 -11.62 9.94
CA ASP A 47 5.90 -12.10 10.05
C ASP A 47 6.92 -11.07 9.52
N VAL A 48 6.92 -9.88 10.13
CA VAL A 48 7.73 -8.75 9.67
C VAL A 48 9.21 -9.04 9.94
N GLN A 49 10.03 -8.99 8.89
CA GLN A 49 11.48 -9.15 8.96
C GLN A 49 12.17 -7.85 8.56
N VAL A 50 13.23 -7.47 9.30
CA VAL A 50 14.04 -6.29 9.00
C VAL A 50 15.28 -6.74 8.24
N GLU A 51 15.38 -6.32 6.97
CA GLU A 51 16.50 -6.65 6.08
C GLU A 51 17.64 -5.65 6.19
N GLY A 52 17.34 -4.43 6.64
CA GLY A 52 18.33 -3.39 6.82
C GLY A 52 17.75 -2.15 7.49
N GLU A 53 18.63 -1.37 8.11
CA GLU A 53 18.26 -0.15 8.84
C GLU A 53 19.31 0.93 8.59
N VAL A 54 18.85 2.17 8.39
CA VAL A 54 19.70 3.35 8.23
C VAL A 54 19.13 4.49 9.06
N ASP A 55 19.94 5.05 9.95
CA ASP A 55 19.66 6.33 10.59
C ASP A 55 19.71 7.46 9.54
N SER A 56 18.61 8.18 9.41
CA SER A 56 18.43 9.26 8.43
C SER A 56 18.26 10.63 9.11
N GLY A 57 18.78 10.78 10.33
CA GLY A 57 18.79 12.03 11.09
C GLY A 57 17.59 12.15 12.02
N SER A 58 16.44 12.60 11.51
CA SER A 58 15.21 12.76 12.32
C SER A 58 14.32 11.51 12.35
N TYR A 59 14.66 10.50 11.56
CA TYR A 59 13.92 9.26 11.44
C TYR A 59 14.85 8.10 11.09
N THR A 60 14.41 6.89 11.42
CA THR A 60 15.06 5.64 10.99
C THR A 60 14.35 5.11 9.74
N ARG A 61 15.10 4.76 8.70
CA ARG A 61 14.58 4.08 7.50
C ARG A 61 14.93 2.60 7.56
N ARG A 62 13.92 1.74 7.67
CA ARG A 62 14.06 0.28 7.61
C ARG A 62 13.65 -0.25 6.24
N LEU A 63 14.45 -1.14 5.67
CA LEU A 63 13.98 -2.08 4.65
C LEU A 63 13.41 -3.28 5.40
N ILE A 64 12.14 -3.58 5.15
CA ILE A 64 11.43 -4.70 5.75
C ILE A 64 10.84 -5.60 4.67
N THR A 65 10.55 -6.84 5.05
CA THR A 65 9.63 -7.72 4.31
C THR A 65 8.49 -8.14 5.24
N TYR A 66 7.28 -8.29 4.71
CA TYR A 66 6.13 -8.82 5.45
C TYR A 66 5.33 -9.79 4.60
N VAL A 67 4.56 -10.67 5.23
CA VAL A 67 3.73 -11.69 4.61
C VAL A 67 2.30 -11.14 4.43
N PRO A 68 1.89 -10.71 3.22
CA PRO A 68 0.50 -10.32 2.99
C PRO A 68 -0.44 -11.53 2.95
N GLU A 69 0.06 -12.68 2.50
CA GLU A 69 -0.65 -13.93 2.26
C GLU A 69 0.34 -15.11 2.21
N PRO A 70 -0.12 -16.37 2.31
CA PRO A 70 0.75 -17.55 2.16
C PRO A 70 1.59 -17.52 0.87
N ASP A 71 2.81 -18.04 0.95
CA ASP A 71 3.75 -18.20 -0.17
C ASP A 71 4.22 -16.88 -0.84
N CYS A 72 3.99 -15.73 -0.20
CA CYS A 72 4.42 -14.44 -0.71
C CYS A 72 4.99 -13.55 0.42
N ARG A 73 6.03 -12.78 0.10
CA ARG A 73 6.54 -11.67 0.94
C ARG A 73 6.59 -10.39 0.12
N VAL A 74 6.23 -9.27 0.74
CA VAL A 74 6.26 -7.93 0.14
C VAL A 74 7.42 -7.15 0.75
N PRO A 75 8.41 -6.71 -0.04
CA PRO A 75 9.39 -5.73 0.40
C PRO A 75 8.74 -4.36 0.60
N ALA A 76 9.13 -3.64 1.64
CA ALA A 76 8.70 -2.28 1.88
C ALA A 76 9.77 -1.48 2.62
N TYR A 77 9.76 -0.17 2.44
CA TYR A 77 10.44 0.72 3.37
C TYR A 77 9.47 1.20 4.45
N LEU A 78 9.87 1.07 5.71
CA LEU A 78 9.19 1.62 6.86
C LEU A 78 10.06 2.74 7.44
N LEU A 79 9.55 3.97 7.46
CA LEU A 79 10.26 5.12 8.03
C LEU A 79 9.60 5.51 9.34
N ILE A 80 10.41 5.57 10.39
CA ILE A 80 9.99 5.74 11.77
C ILE A 80 10.61 7.05 12.28
N PRO A 81 9.85 8.14 12.38
CA PRO A 81 10.32 9.35 13.04
C PRO A 81 10.77 9.03 14.46
N HIS A 82 11.93 9.52 14.89
CA HIS A 82 12.43 9.18 16.23
C HIS A 82 11.48 9.66 17.32
N ALA A 83 10.81 10.80 17.11
CA ALA A 83 9.76 11.33 17.98
C ALA A 83 8.56 10.38 18.16
N ALA A 84 8.28 9.51 17.17
CA ALA A 84 7.19 8.54 17.23
C ALA A 84 7.42 7.47 18.32
N LEU A 85 8.68 7.28 18.75
CA LEU A 85 9.03 6.33 19.80
C LEU A 85 8.65 6.81 21.20
N GLN A 86 8.48 8.11 21.40
CA GLN A 86 8.03 8.70 22.67
C GLN A 86 6.54 9.08 22.61
N SER A 87 6.05 9.47 21.44
CA SER A 87 4.64 9.82 21.22
C SER A 87 4.19 9.22 19.88
N PRO A 88 3.31 8.20 19.88
CA PRO A 88 2.84 7.57 18.65
C PRO A 88 2.37 8.60 17.62
N ALA A 89 2.70 8.35 16.36
CA ALA A 89 2.49 9.30 15.27
C ALA A 89 1.47 8.80 14.25
N PRO A 90 0.75 9.71 13.55
CA PRO A 90 -0.08 9.32 12.41
C PRO A 90 0.76 8.63 11.34
N ALA A 91 0.14 7.67 10.62
CA ALA A 91 0.82 6.91 9.59
C ALA A 91 0.26 7.13 8.19
N VAL A 92 1.15 7.02 7.20
CA VAL A 92 0.85 7.26 5.78
C VAL A 92 1.36 6.12 4.90
N LEU A 93 0.44 5.51 4.15
CA LEU A 93 0.80 4.60 3.07
C LEU A 93 1.31 5.40 1.86
N CYS A 94 2.46 5.01 1.33
CA CYS A 94 3.18 5.74 0.28
C CYS A 94 3.45 4.83 -0.94
N PRO A 95 2.43 4.42 -1.73
CA PRO A 95 2.65 3.64 -2.95
C PRO A 95 3.47 4.43 -3.96
N HIS A 96 4.40 3.79 -4.66
CA HIS A 96 5.34 4.47 -5.57
C HIS A 96 4.81 4.59 -7.01
N PRO A 97 5.33 5.55 -7.82
CA PRO A 97 4.99 5.71 -9.24
C PRO A 97 5.36 4.48 -10.09
N THR A 98 4.97 4.52 -11.37
CA THR A 98 5.38 3.55 -12.40
C THR A 98 6.87 3.69 -12.72
N ASP A 99 7.73 3.27 -11.79
CA ASP A 99 9.18 3.22 -11.94
C ASP A 99 9.65 1.77 -11.85
N ASP A 100 9.88 1.17 -13.03
CA ASP A 100 10.27 -0.23 -13.15
C ASP A 100 11.77 -0.49 -12.95
N ARG A 101 12.56 0.56 -12.64
CA ARG A 101 14.00 0.44 -12.45
C ARG A 101 14.39 0.59 -11.00
N ILE A 102 13.76 1.54 -10.30
CA ILE A 102 14.07 1.90 -8.92
C ILE A 102 12.95 1.47 -7.96
N GLY A 103 11.68 1.53 -8.40
CA GLY A 103 10.52 1.11 -7.61
C GLY A 103 10.31 1.94 -6.33
N HIS A 104 9.88 1.31 -5.25
CA HIS A 104 9.60 1.95 -3.95
C HIS A 104 10.77 2.75 -3.34
N LYS A 105 12.01 2.52 -3.79
CA LYS A 105 13.18 3.34 -3.43
C LYS A 105 13.00 4.81 -3.83
N VAL A 106 12.21 5.13 -4.87
CA VAL A 106 12.03 6.52 -5.33
C VAL A 106 11.38 7.42 -4.29
N VAL A 107 10.47 6.87 -3.47
CA VAL A 107 9.68 7.67 -2.52
C VAL A 107 10.37 7.89 -1.18
N VAL A 108 11.49 7.18 -0.95
CA VAL A 108 12.27 7.24 0.29
C VAL A 108 13.63 7.91 0.10
N GLY A 109 13.75 8.78 -0.91
CA GLY A 109 14.96 9.54 -1.18
C GLY A 109 16.10 8.77 -1.87
N LEU A 110 15.82 7.56 -2.37
CA LEU A 110 16.82 6.72 -3.05
C LEU A 110 16.67 6.70 -4.59
N GLY A 111 15.78 7.54 -5.15
CA GLY A 111 15.52 7.61 -6.60
C GLY A 111 16.21 8.73 -7.36
N GLY A 112 16.90 9.65 -6.68
CA GLY A 112 17.70 10.73 -7.31
C GLY A 112 16.91 11.82 -8.04
N ARG A 113 15.57 11.75 -8.08
CA ARG A 113 14.71 12.81 -8.64
C ARG A 113 14.15 13.69 -7.52
N ALA A 114 14.29 15.00 -7.67
CA ALA A 114 13.68 15.96 -6.76
C ALA A 114 12.15 15.81 -6.72
N ASN A 115 11.55 16.18 -5.58
CA ASN A 115 10.10 16.21 -5.36
C ASN A 115 9.39 14.85 -5.55
N ARG A 116 10.12 13.74 -5.36
CA ARG A 116 9.55 12.39 -5.39
C ARG A 116 9.66 11.66 -4.06
N ALA A 117 10.42 12.21 -3.10
CA ALA A 117 10.76 11.54 -1.85
C ALA A 117 9.71 11.79 -0.74
N TYR A 118 8.43 11.81 -1.08
CA TYR A 118 7.37 12.21 -0.16
C TYR A 118 7.29 11.33 1.09
N ALA A 119 7.65 10.04 1.03
CA ALA A 119 7.68 9.20 2.23
C ALA A 119 8.78 9.66 3.21
N SER A 120 9.94 10.10 2.70
CA SER A 120 11.00 10.70 3.50
C SER A 120 10.63 12.08 4.03
N GLU A 121 10.03 12.92 3.20
CA GLU A 121 9.58 14.27 3.59
C GLU A 121 8.51 14.20 4.70
N LEU A 122 7.56 13.27 4.59
CA LEU A 122 6.56 13.00 5.62
C LEU A 122 7.18 12.42 6.90
N ALA A 123 8.17 11.53 6.79
CA ALA A 123 8.89 11.03 7.96
C ALA A 123 9.64 12.15 8.71
N GLN A 124 10.28 13.06 7.97
CA GLN A 124 10.90 14.26 8.54
C GLN A 124 9.88 15.17 9.23
N ALA A 125 8.65 15.22 8.70
CA ALA A 125 7.53 15.96 9.30
C ALA A 125 6.85 15.23 10.47
N GLY A 126 7.33 14.05 10.87
CA GLY A 126 6.83 13.32 12.05
C GLY A 126 5.75 12.28 11.75
N PHE A 127 5.54 11.88 10.50
CA PHE A 127 4.62 10.80 10.15
C PHE A 127 5.35 9.47 10.01
N VAL A 128 4.79 8.38 10.53
CA VAL A 128 5.28 7.03 10.18
C VAL A 128 4.90 6.75 8.72
N THR A 129 5.83 6.34 7.87
CA THR A 129 5.51 6.06 6.46
C THR A 129 5.85 4.63 6.08
N LEU A 130 4.96 4.02 5.29
CA LEU A 130 5.17 2.70 4.70
C LEU A 130 5.13 2.81 3.18
N ALA A 131 6.23 2.47 2.51
CA ALA A 131 6.36 2.46 1.06
C ALA A 131 6.57 1.02 0.56
N PRO A 132 5.48 0.27 0.28
CA PRO A 132 5.58 -1.08 -0.24
C PRO A 132 6.02 -1.09 -1.71
N ALA A 133 6.69 -2.17 -2.11
CA ALA A 133 6.94 -2.46 -3.51
C ALA A 133 5.62 -2.76 -4.25
N TYR A 134 5.54 -2.38 -5.52
CA TYR A 134 4.40 -2.67 -6.38
C TYR A 134 4.64 -3.95 -7.19
N PRO A 135 3.68 -4.91 -7.22
CA PRO A 135 3.82 -6.13 -8.00
C PRO A 135 4.11 -5.85 -9.47
N LEU A 136 5.06 -6.57 -10.05
CA LEU A 136 5.48 -6.39 -11.44
C LEU A 136 6.32 -5.14 -11.71
N LEU A 137 6.77 -4.41 -10.67
CA LEU A 137 7.68 -3.27 -10.79
C LEU A 137 9.00 -3.42 -10.01
N ALA A 138 10.10 -2.97 -10.63
CA ALA A 138 11.48 -3.04 -10.14
C ALA A 138 11.87 -4.44 -9.62
N ASP A 139 12.23 -4.56 -8.34
CA ASP A 139 12.74 -5.79 -7.75
C ASP A 139 11.61 -6.73 -7.24
N TYR A 140 10.33 -6.36 -7.39
CA TYR A 140 9.20 -7.15 -6.90
C TYR A 140 8.38 -7.75 -8.06
N ARG A 141 8.55 -9.07 -8.27
CA ARG A 141 7.94 -9.85 -9.36
C ARG A 141 7.28 -11.13 -8.86
N PRO A 142 6.25 -11.07 -7.98
CA PRO A 142 5.56 -12.29 -7.56
C PRO A 142 4.83 -12.93 -8.74
N ASP A 143 4.74 -14.27 -8.75
CA ASP A 143 3.83 -14.98 -9.64
C ASP A 143 2.39 -14.82 -9.13
N TRP A 144 1.80 -13.67 -9.43
CA TRP A 144 0.45 -13.33 -9.01
C TRP A 144 -0.62 -14.30 -9.55
N ARG A 145 -0.36 -14.99 -10.67
CA ARG A 145 -1.29 -16.00 -11.19
C ARG A 145 -1.27 -17.26 -10.34
N ALA A 146 -0.08 -17.73 -9.96
CA ALA A 146 0.07 -18.85 -9.03
C ALA A 146 -0.55 -18.55 -7.65
N LEU A 147 -0.50 -17.30 -7.22
CA LEU A 147 -1.18 -16.80 -6.02
C LEU A 147 -2.71 -16.65 -6.19
N GLY A 148 -3.28 -16.96 -7.36
CA GLY A 148 -4.71 -16.95 -7.61
C GLY A 148 -5.32 -15.59 -7.95
N TYR A 149 -4.51 -14.59 -8.32
CA TYR A 149 -5.01 -13.28 -8.75
C TYR A 149 -5.33 -13.26 -10.24
N GLN A 150 -6.32 -12.44 -10.61
CA GLN A 150 -6.65 -12.17 -12.02
C GLN A 150 -5.83 -11.01 -12.60
N SER A 151 -5.31 -10.13 -11.75
CA SER A 151 -4.46 -9.01 -12.15
C SER A 151 -3.40 -8.66 -11.09
N GLY A 152 -2.30 -8.08 -11.54
CA GLY A 152 -1.30 -7.46 -10.66
C GLY A 152 -1.88 -6.28 -9.85
N THR A 153 -2.92 -5.61 -10.36
CA THR A 153 -3.60 -4.52 -9.64
C THR A 153 -4.31 -5.03 -8.39
N MET A 154 -5.06 -6.14 -8.47
CA MET A 154 -5.69 -6.70 -7.28
C MET A 154 -4.66 -7.25 -6.29
N LYS A 155 -3.54 -7.80 -6.78
CA LYS A 155 -2.40 -8.15 -5.91
C LYS A 155 -1.84 -6.92 -5.18
N ALA A 156 -1.66 -5.80 -5.89
CA ALA A 156 -1.17 -4.56 -5.30
C ALA A 156 -2.15 -3.99 -4.26
N ILE A 157 -3.46 -4.07 -4.51
CA ILE A 157 -4.50 -3.67 -3.54
C ILE A 157 -4.37 -4.52 -2.27
N TRP A 158 -4.24 -5.84 -2.42
CA TRP A 158 -4.08 -6.75 -1.28
C TRP A 158 -2.81 -6.46 -0.48
N ASP A 159 -1.67 -6.25 -1.14
CA ASP A 159 -0.41 -5.90 -0.49
C ASP A 159 -0.53 -4.62 0.32
N ASN A 160 -1.11 -3.58 -0.26
CA ASN A 160 -1.34 -2.32 0.43
C ASN A 160 -2.28 -2.47 1.63
N MET A 161 -3.37 -3.23 1.49
CA MET A 161 -4.27 -3.52 2.61
C MET A 161 -3.54 -4.20 3.76
N ARG A 162 -2.70 -5.19 3.45
CA ARG A 162 -1.89 -5.90 4.45
C ARG A 162 -0.80 -5.01 5.05
N GLY A 163 -0.27 -4.06 4.29
CA GLY A 163 0.58 -2.99 4.80
C GLY A 163 -0.14 -2.05 5.77
N LEU A 164 -1.43 -1.76 5.58
CA LEU A 164 -2.22 -0.99 6.55
C LEU A 164 -2.44 -1.78 7.84
N ASP A 165 -2.67 -3.09 7.76
CA ASP A 165 -2.76 -3.91 8.97
C ASP A 165 -1.41 -3.92 9.72
N LEU A 166 -0.28 -3.95 9.00
CA LEU A 166 1.04 -3.79 9.60
C LEU A 166 1.14 -2.48 10.35
N LEU A 167 0.76 -1.36 9.74
CA LEU A 167 0.77 -0.06 10.40
C LEU A 167 -0.10 -0.05 11.67
N ALA A 168 -1.24 -0.74 11.67
CA ALA A 168 -2.13 -0.86 12.82
C ALA A 168 -1.50 -1.64 13.99
N GLU A 169 -0.59 -2.58 13.73
CA GLU A 169 0.09 -3.38 14.75
C GLU A 169 1.32 -2.69 15.36
N LEU A 170 1.78 -1.56 14.79
CA LEU A 170 2.99 -0.89 15.25
C LEU A 170 2.73 -0.04 16.52
N PRO A 171 3.53 -0.20 17.59
CA PRO A 171 3.29 0.50 18.85
C PRO A 171 3.54 2.02 18.79
N PHE A 172 4.21 2.50 17.74
CA PHE A 172 4.54 3.90 17.50
C PHE A 172 3.61 4.56 16.46
N VAL A 173 2.52 3.91 16.08
CA VAL A 173 1.48 4.47 15.20
C VAL A 173 0.26 4.86 16.03
N ALA A 174 -0.23 6.09 15.82
CA ALA A 174 -1.38 6.63 16.52
C ALA A 174 -2.70 6.19 15.86
N GLY A 175 -3.30 5.12 16.39
CA GLY A 175 -4.64 4.66 16.03
C GLY A 175 -4.73 3.95 14.68
N GLU A 176 -5.96 3.76 14.21
CA GLU A 176 -6.29 2.94 13.02
C GLU A 176 -6.68 3.80 11.79
N PHE A 177 -6.37 5.09 11.81
CA PHE A 177 -6.66 6.01 10.71
C PHE A 177 -5.37 6.33 9.95
N PHE A 178 -5.35 5.97 8.67
CA PHE A 178 -4.20 6.11 7.80
C PHE A 178 -4.49 7.10 6.67
N ALA A 179 -3.50 7.92 6.34
CA ALA A 179 -3.50 8.63 5.07
C ALA A 179 -2.85 7.77 3.99
N SER A 180 -3.10 8.10 2.72
CA SER A 180 -2.39 7.51 1.58
C SER A 180 -1.99 8.61 0.60
N ILE A 181 -0.74 8.61 0.15
CA ILE A 181 -0.23 9.52 -0.87
C ILE A 181 0.52 8.75 -1.96
N GLY A 182 0.19 9.03 -3.21
CA GLY A 182 0.83 8.43 -4.38
C GLY A 182 0.98 9.46 -5.49
N HIS A 183 1.97 9.26 -6.35
CA HIS A 183 2.24 10.09 -7.52
C HIS A 183 2.66 9.18 -8.69
N SER A 184 2.48 9.62 -9.94
CA SER A 184 2.87 8.87 -11.15
C SER A 184 4.25 9.21 -11.71
#